data_AF-A0A2P6MEK5-F1
#
_entry.id   AF-A0A2P6MEK5-F1
#
_cell.length_a   1.000
_cell.length_b   1.000
_cell.length_c   1.000
_cell.angle_alpha   90.00
_cell.angle_beta   90.00
_cell.angle_gamma   90.00
#
_symmetry.space_group_name_H-M   'P 1'
#
loop_
_entity.id
_entity.type
_entity.pdbx_description
1 polymer ?
#
loop_
_entity_poly.entity_id
_entity_poly.type
_entity_poly.pdbx_seq_one_letter_code
_entity_poly.pdbx_strand_id
1 'polypeptide(L)'
;MIMRIVNISASLARHAEKTYKKGGKPNRITIHHSAVNSGNARAYARYHVGKGWPGIGYHFVITPDGTIQQCWDVSTITFHTGGANRGNIGICLDGNAAFTSEQHAAWKNLCRVLCMRYHIPENNVRGHREWPGQRTGCPGFTPSFKLMLRNGDRGEEVTLLQRSLIQSGTALSVFGADGVFGKETERAVKQFQRTTGLQVDGLCGPRTLAALWS
;
A
#
# COMPACT_ATOMS: atom_id res chain seq x y z
N MET A 1 -8.62 11.33 0.99
CA MET A 1 -9.31 10.03 0.81
C MET A 1 -8.97 9.15 1.99
N ILE A 2 -9.99 8.63 2.68
CA ILE A 2 -9.84 7.73 3.83
C ILE A 2 -9.37 6.36 3.32
N MET A 3 -8.40 5.73 4.00
CA MET A 3 -7.92 4.40 3.66
C MET A 3 -9.02 3.35 3.92
N ARG A 4 -9.74 2.95 2.87
CA ARG A 4 -10.83 1.97 2.96
C ARG A 4 -10.30 0.54 2.80
N ILE A 5 -10.07 -0.14 3.93
CA ILE A 5 -9.74 -1.57 3.95
C ILE A 5 -11.01 -2.39 4.17
N VAL A 6 -11.29 -3.32 3.26
CA VAL A 6 -12.41 -4.28 3.36
C VAL A 6 -11.84 -5.69 3.47
N ASN A 7 -12.09 -6.36 4.60
CA ASN A 7 -11.74 -7.77 4.75
C ASN A 7 -12.75 -8.65 4.02
N ILE A 8 -12.29 -9.32 2.98
CA ILE A 8 -13.12 -10.21 2.17
C ILE A 8 -12.61 -11.66 2.16
N SER A 9 -11.59 -11.97 2.97
CA SER A 9 -10.87 -13.24 2.99
C SER A 9 -11.75 -14.48 3.18
N ALA A 10 -12.87 -14.34 3.89
CA ALA A 10 -13.86 -15.40 4.10
C ALA A 10 -14.77 -15.62 2.86
N SER A 11 -14.90 -14.63 1.99
CA SER A 11 -15.77 -14.65 0.80
C SER A 11 -15.04 -15.02 -0.51
N LEU A 12 -13.75 -15.33 -0.44
CA LEU A 12 -12.93 -15.67 -1.61
C LEU A 12 -12.97 -17.17 -1.90
N ALA A 13 -12.93 -17.52 -3.18
CA ALA A 13 -12.80 -18.91 -3.62
C ALA A 13 -11.53 -19.55 -3.05
N ARG A 14 -11.64 -20.82 -2.65
CA ARG A 14 -10.54 -21.65 -2.13
C ARG A 14 -10.56 -23.00 -2.81
N HIS A 15 -9.40 -23.62 -2.91
CA HIS A 15 -9.32 -25.02 -3.33
C HIS A 15 -9.93 -25.92 -2.25
N ALA A 16 -10.58 -27.00 -2.65
CA ALA A 16 -11.24 -27.93 -1.72
C ALA A 16 -10.24 -28.58 -0.74
N GLU A 17 -9.10 -29.05 -1.26
CA GLU A 17 -8.13 -29.82 -0.47
C GLU A 17 -6.81 -29.10 -0.14
N LYS A 18 -6.41 -28.09 -0.92
CA LYS A 18 -5.09 -27.46 -0.79
C LYS A 18 -5.17 -26.21 0.07
N THR A 19 -4.19 -26.04 0.96
CA THR A 19 -4.10 -24.87 1.84
C THR A 19 -2.74 -24.20 1.75
N TYR A 20 -2.70 -22.88 1.92
CA TYR A 20 -1.44 -22.17 2.14
C TYR A 20 -0.86 -22.48 3.52
N LYS A 21 0.47 -22.48 3.62
CA LYS A 21 1.17 -22.56 4.91
C LYS A 21 0.95 -21.27 5.69
N LYS A 22 0.93 -21.36 7.03
CA LYS A 22 0.85 -20.21 7.94
C LYS A 22 2.18 -19.94 8.63
N GLY A 23 2.27 -18.85 9.39
CA GLY A 23 3.42 -18.54 10.26
C GLY A 23 4.58 -17.85 9.55
N GLY A 24 4.34 -17.24 8.38
CA GLY A 24 5.26 -16.25 7.82
C GLY A 24 5.34 -15.04 8.74
N LYS A 25 6.55 -14.64 9.17
CA LYS A 25 6.75 -13.38 9.88
C LYS A 25 6.99 -12.29 8.84
N PRO A 26 6.11 -11.29 8.68
CA PRO A 26 6.29 -10.26 7.66
C PRO A 26 7.62 -9.52 7.84
N ASN A 27 8.42 -9.43 6.78
CA ASN A 27 9.69 -8.71 6.76
C ASN A 27 9.97 -8.02 5.42
N ARG A 28 9.06 -8.12 4.44
CA ARG A 28 9.13 -7.47 3.13
C ARG A 28 7.75 -7.37 2.48
N ILE A 29 7.64 -6.52 1.47
CA ILE A 29 6.42 -6.28 0.71
C ILE A 29 6.76 -6.31 -0.78
N THR A 30 5.94 -7.00 -1.58
CA THR A 30 6.00 -6.95 -3.04
C THR A 30 4.79 -6.22 -3.60
N ILE A 31 5.04 -5.20 -4.42
CA ILE A 31 4.01 -4.52 -5.23
C ILE A 31 3.84 -5.25 -6.57
N HIS A 32 2.59 -5.56 -6.89
CA HIS A 32 2.16 -6.26 -8.09
C HIS A 32 1.13 -5.46 -8.88
N HIS A 33 0.93 -5.87 -10.12
CA HIS A 33 -0.27 -5.55 -10.89
C HIS A 33 -0.99 -6.82 -11.33
N SER A 34 -2.28 -6.71 -11.65
CA SER A 34 -3.06 -7.84 -12.16
C SER A 34 -2.81 -8.12 -13.64
N ALA A 35 -2.24 -7.15 -14.37
CA ALA A 35 -1.99 -7.21 -15.81
C ALA A 35 -3.28 -7.43 -16.64
N VAL A 36 -4.43 -7.07 -16.08
CA VAL A 36 -5.73 -7.05 -16.76
C VAL A 36 -6.35 -5.66 -16.62
N ASN A 37 -7.22 -5.27 -17.55
CA ASN A 37 -7.80 -3.92 -17.56
C ASN A 37 -8.89 -3.72 -16.49
N SER A 38 -9.44 -4.80 -15.93
CA SER A 38 -10.39 -4.76 -14.83
C SER A 38 -10.48 -6.12 -14.13
N GLY A 39 -10.66 -6.10 -12.82
CA GLY A 39 -10.83 -7.29 -12.02
C GLY A 39 -11.20 -6.96 -10.58
N ASN A 40 -10.90 -7.89 -9.68
CA ASN A 40 -10.94 -7.75 -8.23
C ASN A 40 -10.43 -9.05 -7.59
N ALA A 41 -10.25 -9.05 -6.28
CA ALA A 41 -9.81 -10.22 -5.53
C ALA A 41 -10.68 -11.47 -5.76
N ARG A 42 -12.00 -11.35 -5.94
CA ARG A 42 -12.87 -12.52 -6.18
C ARG A 42 -12.56 -13.16 -7.54
N ALA A 43 -12.36 -12.34 -8.58
CA ALA A 43 -11.96 -12.82 -9.90
C ALA A 43 -10.60 -13.52 -9.85
N TYR A 44 -9.61 -12.92 -9.18
CA TYR A 44 -8.27 -13.51 -9.08
C TYR A 44 -8.24 -14.75 -8.20
N ALA A 45 -9.07 -14.83 -7.16
CA ALA A 45 -9.21 -16.04 -6.35
C ALA A 45 -9.71 -17.21 -7.21
N ARG A 46 -10.76 -17.01 -8.00
CA ARG A 46 -11.26 -18.04 -8.94
C ARG A 46 -10.20 -18.45 -9.95
N TYR A 47 -9.50 -17.48 -10.54
CA TYR A 47 -8.42 -17.75 -11.49
C TYR A 47 -7.30 -18.61 -10.88
N HIS A 48 -6.80 -18.24 -9.69
CA HIS A 48 -5.73 -19.00 -9.03
C HIS A 48 -6.19 -20.40 -8.60
N VAL A 49 -7.42 -20.55 -8.09
CA VAL A 49 -7.99 -21.87 -7.78
C VAL A 49 -8.13 -22.72 -9.04
N GLY A 50 -8.57 -22.14 -10.16
CA GLY A 50 -8.60 -22.82 -11.46
C GLY A 50 -7.23 -23.25 -11.97
N LYS A 51 -6.15 -22.59 -11.53
CA LYS A 51 -4.75 -23.01 -11.74
C LYS A 51 -4.27 -24.05 -10.72
N GLY A 52 -5.15 -24.55 -9.87
CA GLY A 52 -4.82 -25.55 -8.85
C GLY A 52 -4.11 -24.99 -7.62
N TRP A 53 -4.12 -23.66 -7.40
CA TRP A 53 -3.57 -23.06 -6.19
C TRP A 53 -4.57 -23.12 -5.02
N PRO A 54 -4.10 -23.10 -3.76
CA PRO A 54 -4.97 -23.07 -2.58
C PRO A 54 -6.01 -21.93 -2.56
N GLY A 55 -5.70 -20.80 -3.18
CA GLY A 55 -6.55 -19.61 -3.23
C GLY A 55 -5.86 -18.47 -3.98
N ILE A 56 -6.29 -17.23 -3.73
CA ILE A 56 -5.60 -16.06 -4.30
C ILE A 56 -4.16 -15.92 -3.78
N GLY A 57 -3.24 -15.57 -4.67
CA GLY A 57 -1.82 -15.37 -4.33
C GLY A 57 -1.49 -14.10 -3.55
N TYR A 58 -2.37 -13.10 -3.51
CA TYR A 58 -2.10 -11.79 -2.92
C TYR A 58 -2.72 -11.65 -1.53
N HIS A 59 -2.08 -10.90 -0.64
CA HIS A 59 -2.63 -10.54 0.66
C HIS A 59 -3.63 -9.39 0.55
N PHE A 60 -3.34 -8.46 -0.36
CA PHE A 60 -4.19 -7.30 -0.64
C PHE A 60 -4.35 -7.12 -2.15
N VAL A 61 -5.55 -6.71 -2.56
CA VAL A 61 -5.85 -6.24 -3.91
C VAL A 61 -6.40 -4.82 -3.81
N ILE A 62 -5.97 -3.90 -4.68
CA ILE A 62 -6.40 -2.50 -4.67
C ILE A 62 -7.12 -2.20 -5.97
N THR A 63 -8.42 -1.91 -5.88
CA THR A 63 -9.27 -1.56 -7.01
C THR A 63 -9.01 -0.11 -7.49
N PRO A 64 -9.46 0.27 -8.71
CA PRO A 64 -9.20 1.61 -9.27
C PRO A 64 -9.69 2.79 -8.42
N ASP A 65 -10.72 2.58 -7.58
CA ASP A 65 -11.22 3.59 -6.64
C ASP A 65 -10.37 3.71 -5.36
N GLY A 66 -9.27 2.97 -5.25
CA GLY A 66 -8.40 2.95 -4.07
C GLY A 66 -8.88 2.02 -2.94
N THR A 67 -9.99 1.29 -3.10
CA THR A 67 -10.45 0.35 -2.08
C THR A 67 -9.44 -0.80 -1.94
N ILE A 68 -8.99 -1.05 -0.70
CA ILE A 68 -8.05 -2.12 -0.36
C ILE A 68 -8.85 -3.35 0.08
N GLN A 69 -8.80 -4.42 -0.72
CA GLN A 69 -9.41 -5.71 -0.44
C GLN A 69 -8.42 -6.64 0.26
N GLN A 70 -8.57 -6.83 1.57
CA GLN A 70 -7.76 -7.79 2.32
C GLN A 70 -8.24 -9.22 2.04
N CYS A 71 -7.32 -10.03 1.50
CA CYS A 71 -7.55 -11.37 0.99
C CYS A 71 -7.07 -12.47 1.93
N TRP A 72 -6.00 -12.21 2.69
CA TRP A 72 -5.43 -13.14 3.65
C TRP A 72 -4.90 -12.39 4.88
N ASP A 73 -4.74 -13.12 5.98
CA ASP A 73 -3.87 -12.68 7.07
C ASP A 73 -2.43 -12.62 6.57
N VAL A 74 -1.69 -11.59 6.95
CA VAL A 74 -0.32 -11.33 6.45
C VAL A 74 0.71 -12.37 6.89
N SER A 75 0.38 -13.27 7.81
CA SER A 75 1.22 -14.42 8.16
C SER A 75 1.04 -15.63 7.25
N THR A 76 0.10 -15.57 6.30
CA THR A 76 -0.14 -16.63 5.32
C THR A 76 0.97 -16.62 4.27
N ILE A 77 1.55 -17.76 3.93
CA ILE A 77 2.58 -17.86 2.89
C ILE A 77 1.88 -18.17 1.57
N THR A 78 1.44 -17.13 0.87
CA THR A 78 0.76 -17.24 -0.42
C THR A 78 1.75 -17.30 -1.58
N PHE A 79 1.28 -17.56 -2.81
CA PHE A 79 2.14 -17.68 -3.99
C PHE A 79 2.06 -16.43 -4.85
N HIS A 80 3.00 -15.49 -4.72
CA HIS A 80 3.03 -14.29 -5.57
C HIS A 80 4.42 -13.88 -6.04
N THR A 81 5.49 -14.33 -5.39
CA THR A 81 6.87 -14.03 -5.79
C THR A 81 7.71 -15.29 -5.65
N GLY A 82 8.00 -15.93 -6.78
CA GLY A 82 8.72 -17.21 -6.82
C GLY A 82 10.05 -17.12 -6.07
N GLY A 83 10.31 -18.05 -5.16
CA GLY A 83 11.52 -18.05 -4.32
C GLY A 83 11.54 -17.03 -3.16
N ALA A 84 10.55 -16.15 -3.04
CA ALA A 84 10.52 -15.09 -2.01
C ALA A 84 9.15 -14.89 -1.34
N ASN A 85 8.35 -15.95 -1.18
CA ASN A 85 7.00 -15.86 -0.58
C ASN A 85 7.01 -15.81 0.96
N ARG A 86 7.98 -16.44 1.64
CA ARG A 86 7.97 -16.52 3.12
C ARG A 86 8.26 -15.15 3.73
N GLY A 87 7.31 -14.63 4.53
CA GLY A 87 7.43 -13.32 5.17
C GLY A 87 7.25 -12.15 4.20
N ASN A 88 6.73 -12.40 3.00
CA ASN A 88 6.51 -11.40 1.98
C ASN A 88 5.02 -11.10 1.81
N ILE A 89 4.66 -9.83 1.95
CA ILE A 89 3.28 -9.38 1.74
C ILE A 89 3.11 -8.94 0.29
N GLY A 90 2.39 -9.71 -0.51
CA GLY A 90 1.95 -9.30 -1.86
C GLY A 90 0.77 -8.33 -1.84
N ILE A 91 0.95 -7.14 -2.41
CA ILE A 91 -0.09 -6.14 -2.69
C ILE A 91 -0.26 -6.02 -4.21
N CYS A 92 -1.44 -6.28 -4.74
CA CYS A 92 -1.73 -6.22 -6.17
C CYS A 92 -2.63 -5.03 -6.50
N LEU A 93 -2.21 -4.16 -7.42
CA LEU A 93 -3.08 -3.15 -8.01
C LEU A 93 -3.87 -3.79 -9.17
N ASP A 94 -5.19 -3.66 -9.16
CA ASP A 94 -6.02 -4.05 -10.30
C ASP A 94 -5.78 -3.07 -11.47
N GLY A 95 -5.22 -3.57 -12.56
CA GLY A 95 -4.91 -2.77 -13.74
C GLY A 95 -3.65 -3.24 -14.45
N ASN A 96 -3.35 -2.57 -15.55
CA ASN A 96 -2.15 -2.79 -16.34
C ASN A 96 -1.41 -1.47 -16.61
N ALA A 97 -0.45 -1.14 -15.73
CA ALA A 97 0.51 -0.03 -15.83
C ALA A 97 -0.06 1.41 -15.78
N ALA A 98 -1.35 1.64 -16.05
CA ALA A 98 -2.03 2.93 -15.87
C ALA A 98 -2.91 2.90 -14.61
N PHE A 99 -2.31 3.18 -13.44
CA PHE A 99 -3.03 3.17 -12.16
C PHE A 99 -3.51 4.57 -11.77
N THR A 100 -4.62 4.62 -11.03
CA THR A 100 -5.21 5.86 -10.56
C THR A 100 -4.41 6.49 -9.40
N SER A 101 -4.60 7.78 -9.16
CA SER A 101 -4.01 8.46 -8.00
C SER A 101 -4.48 7.84 -6.68
N GLU A 102 -5.71 7.34 -6.64
CA GLU A 102 -6.33 6.63 -5.52
C GLU A 102 -5.59 5.31 -5.24
N GLN A 103 -5.27 4.54 -6.28
CA GLN A 103 -4.45 3.32 -6.13
C GLN A 103 -3.05 3.65 -5.63
N HIS A 104 -2.41 4.68 -6.19
CA HIS A 104 -1.08 5.13 -5.77
C HIS A 104 -1.06 5.59 -4.31
N ALA A 105 -2.11 6.28 -3.85
CA ALA A 105 -2.26 6.64 -2.45
C ALA A 105 -2.45 5.39 -1.58
N ALA A 106 -3.37 4.50 -1.96
CA ALA A 106 -3.74 3.33 -1.18
C ALA A 106 -2.57 2.38 -0.90
N TRP A 107 -1.77 2.00 -1.92
CA TRP A 107 -0.68 1.04 -1.69
C TRP A 107 0.43 1.62 -0.82
N LYS A 108 0.75 2.92 -0.98
CA LYS A 108 1.77 3.58 -0.16
C LYS A 108 1.30 3.70 1.30
N ASN A 109 0.04 4.05 1.51
CA ASN A 109 -0.52 4.20 2.85
C ASN A 109 -0.57 2.84 3.57
N LEU A 110 -0.99 1.81 2.84
CA LEU A 110 -0.94 0.42 3.30
C LEU A 110 0.49 0.01 3.66
N CYS A 111 1.48 0.26 2.78
CA CYS A 111 2.88 -0.03 3.07
C CYS A 111 3.38 0.67 4.32
N ARG A 112 3.05 1.95 4.56
CA ARG A 112 3.47 2.68 5.77
C ARG A 112 2.95 2.02 7.04
N VAL A 113 1.66 1.64 7.04
CA VAL A 113 1.05 0.95 8.18
C VAL A 113 1.68 -0.42 8.40
N LEU A 114 1.85 -1.20 7.34
CA LEU A 114 2.47 -2.53 7.42
C LEU A 114 3.92 -2.44 7.89
N CYS A 115 4.70 -1.50 7.35
CA CYS A 115 6.09 -1.31 7.77
C CYS A 115 6.22 -0.89 9.22
N MET A 116 5.36 0.02 9.71
CA MET A 116 5.33 0.37 11.14
C MET A 116 4.93 -0.84 12.00
N ARG A 117 3.86 -1.55 11.61
CA ARG A 117 3.30 -2.65 12.39
C ARG A 117 4.27 -3.83 12.52
N TYR A 118 5.00 -4.13 11.45
CA TYR A 118 5.86 -5.30 11.35
C TYR A 118 7.35 -4.97 11.29
N HIS A 119 7.73 -3.71 11.52
CA HIS A 119 9.11 -3.23 11.47
C HIS A 119 9.81 -3.58 10.15
N ILE A 120 9.10 -3.45 9.03
CA ILE A 120 9.65 -3.73 7.69
C ILE A 120 10.47 -2.52 7.23
N PRO A 121 11.76 -2.69 6.92
CA PRO A 121 12.59 -1.61 6.39
C PRO A 121 12.07 -1.08 5.04
N GLU A 122 12.26 0.22 4.76
CA GLU A 122 11.82 0.86 3.51
C GLU A 122 12.36 0.13 2.26
N ASN A 123 13.64 -0.25 2.29
CA ASN A 123 14.33 -0.95 1.20
C ASN A 123 13.85 -2.40 0.98
N ASN A 124 12.93 -2.90 1.82
CA ASN A 124 12.25 -4.17 1.67
C ASN A 124 10.83 -4.04 1.07
N VAL A 125 10.43 -2.84 0.66
CA VAL A 125 9.24 -2.61 -0.18
C VAL A 125 9.70 -2.50 -1.62
N ARG A 126 9.32 -3.45 -2.46
CA ARG A 126 9.82 -3.55 -3.85
C ARG A 126 8.73 -3.96 -4.82
N GLY A 127 8.84 -3.56 -6.08
CA GLY A 127 8.09 -4.15 -7.18
C GLY A 127 8.52 -5.60 -7.44
N HIS A 128 7.63 -6.40 -8.03
CA HIS A 128 7.92 -7.80 -8.32
C HIS A 128 9.22 -7.99 -9.12
N ARG A 129 9.45 -7.19 -10.16
CA ARG A 129 10.66 -7.23 -10.99
C ARG A 129 11.97 -6.88 -10.28
N GLU A 130 11.91 -6.24 -9.11
CA GLU A 130 13.09 -5.79 -8.37
C GLU A 130 13.65 -6.87 -7.42
N TRP A 131 12.96 -8.02 -7.30
CA TRP A 131 13.48 -9.16 -6.56
C TRP A 131 14.46 -9.98 -7.41
N PRO A 132 15.56 -10.48 -6.82
CA PRO A 132 16.51 -11.33 -7.54
C PRO A 132 15.85 -12.54 -8.20
N GLY A 133 16.25 -12.83 -9.44
CA GLY A 133 15.74 -13.97 -10.21
C GLY A 133 14.38 -13.80 -10.86
N GLN A 134 13.70 -12.66 -10.68
CA GLN A 134 12.42 -12.39 -11.33
C GLN A 134 12.61 -11.87 -12.75
N ARG A 135 11.92 -12.49 -13.72
CA ARG A 135 11.85 -12.04 -15.12
C ARG A 135 10.41 -11.68 -15.45
N THR A 136 10.00 -10.46 -15.07
CA THR A 136 8.62 -9.98 -15.21
C THR A 136 8.58 -8.48 -15.43
N GLY A 137 7.56 -7.99 -16.15
CA GLY A 137 7.26 -6.55 -16.25
C GLY A 137 6.54 -5.99 -15.02
N CYS A 138 6.04 -6.86 -14.14
CA CYS A 138 5.25 -6.50 -12.96
C CYS A 138 6.05 -5.63 -11.97
N PRO A 139 5.50 -4.51 -11.45
CA PRO A 139 4.10 -4.09 -11.52
C PRO A 139 3.75 -3.14 -12.68
N GLY A 140 4.58 -3.02 -13.72
CA GLY A 140 4.34 -2.08 -14.84
C GLY A 140 4.80 -0.64 -14.56
N PHE A 141 5.23 -0.32 -13.33
CA PHE A 141 5.91 0.92 -12.95
C PHE A 141 7.04 0.62 -11.94
N THR A 142 7.92 1.56 -11.67
CA THR A 142 8.92 1.44 -10.60
C THR A 142 8.31 1.99 -9.32
N PRO A 143 8.02 1.16 -8.30
CA PRO A 143 7.48 1.65 -7.04
C PRO A 143 8.47 2.60 -6.37
N SER A 144 8.05 3.85 -6.18
CA SER A 144 8.72 4.81 -5.31
C SER A 144 7.94 4.91 -4.01
N PHE A 145 8.63 4.64 -2.89
CA PHE A 145 8.04 4.56 -1.56
C PHE A 145 8.94 5.24 -0.54
N LYS A 146 8.36 6.10 0.29
CA LYS A 146 9.00 6.66 1.49
C LYS A 146 8.16 6.37 2.73
N LEU A 147 8.79 5.85 3.78
CA LEU A 147 8.17 5.65 5.09
C LEU A 147 7.71 6.96 5.73
N MET A 148 8.43 8.03 5.45
CA MET A 148 8.24 9.33 6.08
C MET A 148 8.38 10.45 5.05
N LEU A 149 7.46 11.41 5.10
CA LEU A 149 7.57 12.65 4.34
C LEU A 149 8.06 13.79 5.26
N ARG A 150 8.92 14.65 4.73
CA ARG A 150 9.57 15.74 5.46
C ARG A 150 9.92 16.90 4.55
N ASN A 151 10.34 18.01 5.16
CA ASN A 151 10.80 19.19 4.45
C ASN A 151 11.86 18.83 3.39
N GLY A 152 11.69 19.37 2.18
CA GLY A 152 12.51 19.08 1.00
C GLY A 152 11.95 17.98 0.09
N ASP A 153 11.04 17.13 0.59
CA ASP A 153 10.36 16.15 -0.26
C ASP A 153 9.44 16.83 -1.29
N ARG A 154 9.23 16.17 -2.42
CA ARG A 154 8.42 16.68 -3.54
C ARG A 154 7.64 15.56 -4.23
N GLY A 155 6.61 15.96 -4.98
CA GLY A 155 5.84 15.10 -5.87
C GLY A 155 4.47 14.72 -5.31
N GLU A 156 3.79 13.78 -5.99
CA GLU A 156 2.39 13.42 -5.75
C GLU A 156 2.10 13.04 -4.28
N GLU A 157 3.07 12.43 -3.59
CA GLU A 157 2.90 12.07 -2.18
C GLU A 157 2.76 13.30 -1.27
N VAL A 158 3.49 14.36 -1.59
CA VAL A 158 3.40 15.63 -0.87
C VAL A 158 2.09 16.33 -1.23
N THR A 159 1.68 16.31 -2.49
CA THR A 159 0.39 16.85 -2.92
C THR A 159 -0.76 16.18 -2.16
N LEU A 160 -0.73 14.85 -2.04
CA LEU A 160 -1.73 14.08 -1.29
C LEU A 160 -1.71 14.39 0.21
N LEU A 161 -0.53 14.53 0.80
CA LEU A 161 -0.37 14.98 2.19
C LEU A 161 -1.01 16.36 2.39
N GLN A 162 -0.66 17.34 1.55
CA GLN A 162 -1.18 18.71 1.62
C GLN A 162 -2.71 18.75 1.48
N ARG A 163 -3.27 18.01 0.51
CA ARG A 163 -4.74 17.87 0.37
C ARG A 163 -5.39 17.27 1.62
N SER A 164 -4.74 16.31 2.25
CA SER A 164 -5.24 15.67 3.47
C SER A 164 -5.18 16.61 4.68
N LEU A 165 -4.13 17.44 4.78
CA LEU A 165 -4.03 18.50 5.79
C LEU A 165 -5.13 19.56 5.60
N ILE A 166 -5.38 19.99 4.36
CA ILE A 166 -6.47 20.92 4.04
C ILE A 166 -7.82 20.30 4.43
N GLN A 167 -8.04 19.02 4.08
CA GLN A 167 -9.26 18.31 4.41
C GLN A 167 -9.46 18.13 5.93
N SER A 168 -8.39 18.03 6.72
CA SER A 168 -8.45 17.98 8.18
C SER A 168 -8.67 19.34 8.85
N GLY A 169 -8.85 20.41 8.06
CA GLY A 169 -9.05 21.78 8.55
C GLY A 169 -7.76 22.55 8.79
N THR A 170 -6.59 22.02 8.39
CA THR A 170 -5.32 22.73 8.51
C THR A 170 -5.12 23.66 7.31
N ALA A 171 -4.81 24.94 7.57
CA ALA A 171 -4.65 25.92 6.50
C ALA A 171 -3.29 25.79 5.77
N LEU A 172 -3.34 25.69 4.44
CA LEU A 172 -2.22 25.87 3.51
C LEU A 172 -2.59 27.00 2.54
N SER A 173 -2.58 28.24 3.03
CA SER A 173 -3.14 29.40 2.34
C SER A 173 -2.20 30.05 1.33
N VAL A 174 -0.88 29.79 1.41
CA VAL A 174 0.11 30.44 0.53
C VAL A 174 0.30 29.62 -0.74
N PHE A 175 0.66 28.34 -0.61
CA PHE A 175 0.97 27.49 -1.77
C PHE A 175 -0.07 26.40 -2.03
N GLY A 176 -0.96 26.13 -1.05
CA GLY A 176 -1.93 25.06 -1.17
C GLY A 176 -1.27 23.68 -1.30
N ALA A 177 -1.80 22.86 -2.19
CA ALA A 177 -1.25 21.53 -2.49
C ALA A 177 -0.35 21.57 -3.75
N ASP A 178 0.79 22.26 -3.64
CA ASP A 178 1.76 22.46 -4.72
C ASP A 178 2.71 21.26 -4.96
N GLY A 179 2.65 20.24 -4.11
CA GLY A 179 3.52 19.08 -4.18
C GLY A 179 4.95 19.34 -3.68
N VAL A 180 5.20 20.44 -2.96
CA VAL A 180 6.49 20.77 -2.37
C VAL A 180 6.37 20.82 -0.85
N PHE A 181 7.16 19.99 -0.17
CA PHE A 181 7.17 19.97 1.29
C PHE A 181 8.09 21.10 1.76
N GLY A 182 7.57 22.32 1.75
CA GLY A 182 8.26 23.50 2.26
C GLY A 182 7.94 23.81 3.73
N LYS A 183 8.37 25.00 4.17
CA LYS A 183 8.13 25.50 5.54
C LYS A 183 6.63 25.59 5.88
N GLU A 184 5.78 25.91 4.90
CA GLU A 184 4.34 25.98 5.11
C GLU A 184 3.75 24.60 5.43
N THR A 185 4.07 23.60 4.61
CA THR A 185 3.68 22.20 4.83
C THR A 185 4.19 21.69 6.18
N GLU A 186 5.44 21.97 6.55
CA GLU A 186 6.00 21.56 7.85
C GLU A 186 5.23 22.16 9.03
N ARG A 187 4.88 23.45 8.95
CA ARG A 187 4.06 24.13 9.97
C ARG A 187 2.67 23.50 10.06
N ALA A 188 2.04 23.22 8.92
CA ALA A 188 0.73 22.57 8.88
C ALA A 188 0.79 21.16 9.50
N VAL A 189 1.83 20.38 9.20
CA VAL A 189 2.04 19.07 9.84
C VAL A 189 2.19 19.21 11.35
N LYS A 190 3.01 20.14 11.84
CA LYS A 190 3.16 20.40 13.27
C LYS A 190 1.85 20.82 13.93
N GLN A 191 1.05 21.63 13.25
CA GLN A 191 -0.28 22.03 13.74
C GLN A 191 -1.21 20.81 13.85
N PHE A 192 -1.31 20.02 12.79
CA PHE A 192 -2.11 18.80 12.79
C PHE A 192 -1.67 17.82 13.89
N GLN A 193 -0.36 17.64 14.07
CA GLN A 193 0.17 16.79 15.13
C GLN A 193 -0.25 17.28 16.52
N ARG A 194 -0.20 18.59 16.77
CA ARG A 194 -0.65 19.19 18.05
C ARG A 194 -2.14 18.92 18.28
N THR A 195 -2.98 19.18 17.29
CA THR A 195 -4.44 19.04 17.43
C THR A 195 -4.89 17.60 17.62
N THR A 196 -4.12 16.65 17.08
CA THR A 196 -4.42 15.20 17.15
C THR A 196 -3.68 14.52 18.33
N GLY A 197 -2.93 15.26 19.15
CA GLY A 197 -2.18 14.70 20.29
C GLY A 197 -1.03 13.77 19.89
N LEU A 198 -0.47 13.96 18.70
CA LEU A 198 0.71 13.24 18.21
C LEU A 198 2.01 13.94 18.61
N GLN A 199 3.12 13.23 18.48
CA GLN A 199 4.45 13.85 18.60
C GLN A 199 4.60 14.97 17.56
N VAL A 200 5.03 16.15 18.01
CA VAL A 200 5.13 17.37 17.19
C VAL A 200 6.56 17.53 16.68
N ASP A 201 6.91 16.77 15.65
CA ASP A 201 8.25 16.78 15.04
C ASP A 201 8.25 17.39 13.62
N GLY A 202 7.08 17.63 13.02
CA GLY A 202 6.95 18.06 11.63
C GLY A 202 7.24 16.98 10.60
N LEU A 203 7.34 15.73 11.04
CA LEU A 203 7.58 14.57 10.21
C LEU A 203 6.26 13.82 9.97
N CYS A 204 5.97 13.56 8.70
CA CYS A 204 4.85 12.73 8.32
C CYS A 204 5.27 11.26 8.29
N GLY A 205 5.54 10.71 9.47
CA GLY A 205 5.73 9.27 9.66
C GLY A 205 4.42 8.49 9.69
N PRO A 206 4.48 7.15 9.87
CA PRO A 206 3.31 6.29 9.80
C PRO A 206 2.16 6.67 10.76
N ARG A 207 2.45 7.20 11.96
CA ARG A 207 1.40 7.66 12.89
C ARG A 207 0.67 8.90 12.41
N THR A 208 1.41 9.93 11.98
CA THR A 208 0.84 11.17 11.41
C THR A 208 -0.01 10.85 10.18
N LEU A 209 0.51 9.99 9.31
CA LEU A 209 -0.15 9.61 8.08
C LEU A 209 -1.38 8.72 8.31
N ALA A 210 -1.32 7.80 9.28
CA ALA A 210 -2.50 7.03 9.68
C ALA A 210 -3.63 7.92 10.22
N ALA A 211 -3.30 8.96 11.00
CA ALA A 211 -4.29 9.90 11.52
C ALA A 211 -4.87 10.85 10.46
N LEU A 212 -4.12 11.16 9.39
CA LEU A 212 -4.62 11.96 8.27
C LEU A 212 -5.56 11.20 7.34
N TRP A 213 -5.44 9.87 7.32
CA TRP A 213 -6.14 9.00 6.38
C TRP A 213 -7.08 8.00 7.06
N SER A 214 -7.33 8.19 8.35
CA SER A 214 -8.34 7.48 9.15
C SER A 214 -9.75 7.99 8.88
#